data_AF-A0A940ZTY3-F1
#
_entry.id   AF-A0A940ZTY3-F1
#
_cell.length_a   1.000
_cell.length_b   1.000
_cell.length_c   1.000
_cell.angle_alpha   90.00
_cell.angle_beta   90.00
_cell.angle_gamma   90.00
#
_symmetry.space_group_name_H-M   'P 1'
#
loop_
_entity.id
_entity.type
_entity.pdbx_description
1 polymer ?
#
loop_
_entity_poly.entity_id
_entity_poly.type
_entity_poly.pdbx_seq_one_letter_code
_entity_poly.pdbx_strand_id
1 'polypeptide(L)'
;MEMKRLVLTFDDGPNPVYTQKVLDLLKDTKTRATFFVVAEQAIQYPNLINRMRLEGHSIELHSLEHRHAYLCSYSYMKHDFTESLRLMQELHCEVTFYRPPWGARNLFTKSFLNKYHLNMVLWDIMV
;
A
#
# COMPACT_ATOMS: atom_id res chain seq x y z
N MET A 1 21.49 23.63 -1.21
CA MET A 1 20.62 23.36 -0.06
C MET A 1 19.78 22.13 -0.36
N GLU A 2 19.85 21.10 0.46
CA GLU A 2 18.92 19.96 0.37
C GLU A 2 17.49 20.46 0.63
N MET A 3 16.56 20.19 -0.29
CA MET A 3 15.15 20.42 -0.03
C MET A 3 14.65 19.40 0.99
N LYS A 4 14.31 19.86 2.19
CA LYS A 4 13.57 19.06 3.16
C LYS A 4 12.19 18.77 2.59
N ARG A 5 11.90 17.50 2.33
CA ARG A 5 10.61 17.03 1.83
C ARG A 5 9.99 16.12 2.86
N LEU A 6 8.70 16.30 3.09
CA LEU A 6 7.87 15.37 3.85
C LEU A 6 6.95 14.65 2.84
N VAL A 7 6.82 13.33 2.98
CA VAL A 7 5.91 12.52 2.18
C VAL A 7 4.84 11.97 3.10
N LEU A 8 3.59 12.31 2.81
CA LEU A 8 2.46 11.73 3.53
C LEU A 8 2.15 10.35 2.95
N THR A 9 1.98 9.37 3.84
CA THR A 9 1.62 8.02 3.46
C THR A 9 0.49 7.51 4.34
N PHE A 10 -0.45 6.77 3.77
CA PHE A 10 -1.59 6.20 4.49
C PHE A 10 -1.65 4.70 4.25
N ASP A 11 -1.85 3.94 5.32
CA ASP A 11 -1.93 2.47 5.29
C ASP A 11 -3.38 2.00 5.45
N ASP A 12 -3.61 0.68 5.35
CA ASP A 12 -4.87 -0.04 5.65
C ASP A 12 -6.09 0.26 4.77
N GLY A 13 -5.97 1.24 3.87
CA GLY A 13 -7.05 1.61 2.95
C GLY A 13 -7.20 0.65 1.76
N PRO A 14 -8.20 0.90 0.90
CA PRO A 14 -9.22 1.94 1.02
C PRO A 14 -10.35 1.56 1.98
N ASN A 15 -10.76 2.53 2.81
CA ASN A 15 -11.99 2.49 3.61
C ASN A 15 -13.03 3.43 2.96
N PRO A 16 -14.29 2.99 2.76
CA PRO A 16 -15.29 3.76 2.01
C PRO A 16 -15.67 5.10 2.65
N VAL A 17 -15.48 5.25 3.96
CA VAL A 17 -15.84 6.47 4.70
C VAL A 17 -14.63 7.38 4.92
N TYR A 18 -13.53 6.82 5.45
CA TYR A 18 -12.39 7.63 5.87
C TYR A 18 -11.47 7.99 4.72
N THR A 19 -11.20 7.07 3.78
CA THR A 19 -10.35 7.35 2.63
C THR A 19 -10.95 8.47 1.77
N GLN A 20 -12.27 8.51 1.63
CA GLN A 20 -12.98 9.59 0.94
C GLN A 20 -12.67 10.96 1.58
N LYS A 21 -12.77 11.06 2.91
CA LYS A 21 -12.50 12.30 3.65
C LYS A 21 -11.03 12.73 3.55
N VAL A 22 -10.11 11.77 3.60
CA VAL A 22 -8.67 12.05 3.42
C VAL A 22 -8.41 12.61 2.03
N LEU A 23 -8.98 12.00 0.99
CA LEU A 23 -8.84 12.48 -0.39
C LEU A 23 -9.42 13.89 -0.58
N ASP A 24 -10.58 14.18 0.03
CA ASP A 24 -11.16 15.53 0.00
C ASP A 24 -10.19 16.56 0.60
N LEU A 25 -9.60 16.27 1.78
CA LEU A 25 -8.63 17.15 2.42
C LEU A 25 -7.33 17.31 1.61
N LEU A 26 -6.82 16.22 1.03
CA LEU A 26 -5.63 16.26 0.17
C LEU A 26 -5.87 17.12 -1.08
N LYS A 27 -7.06 17.01 -1.68
CA LYS A 27 -7.47 17.84 -2.82
C LYS A 27 -7.56 19.32 -2.44
N ASP A 28 -8.21 19.65 -1.33
CA ASP A 28 -8.36 21.03 -0.86
C ASP A 28 -7.01 21.68 -0.55
N THR A 29 -6.07 20.91 0.00
CA THR A 29 -4.71 21.37 0.30
C THR A 29 -3.75 21.25 -0.89
N LYS A 30 -4.19 20.70 -2.03
CA LYS A 30 -3.37 20.39 -3.21
C LYS A 30 -2.14 19.54 -2.87
N THR A 31 -2.29 18.64 -1.90
CA THR A 31 -1.22 17.77 -1.41
C THR A 31 -1.34 16.39 -2.06
N ARG A 32 -0.22 15.82 -2.50
CA ARG A 32 -0.15 14.43 -2.97
C ARG A 32 0.39 13.53 -1.86
N ALA A 33 -0.09 12.30 -1.81
CA ALA A 33 0.29 11.29 -0.84
C ALA A 33 0.46 9.92 -1.52
N THR A 34 1.00 8.97 -0.79
CA THR A 34 1.08 7.56 -1.18
C THR A 34 0.14 6.74 -0.31
N PHE A 35 -0.70 5.91 -0.91
CA PHE A 35 -1.59 5.00 -0.21
C PHE A 35 -1.05 3.59 -0.32
N PHE A 36 -0.59 3.01 0.80
CA PHE A 36 -0.30 1.59 0.90
C PHE A 36 -1.61 0.86 1.18
N VAL A 37 -2.18 0.26 0.15
CA VAL A 37 -3.51 -0.36 0.22
C VAL A 37 -3.42 -1.85 0.48
N VAL A 38 -4.39 -2.36 1.22
CA VAL A 38 -4.58 -3.81 1.40
C VAL A 38 -5.37 -4.31 0.20
N ALA A 39 -4.85 -5.33 -0.50
CA ALA A 39 -5.33 -5.66 -1.84
C ALA A 39 -6.79 -6.15 -1.87
N GLU A 40 -7.25 -6.86 -0.85
CA GLU A 40 -8.65 -7.27 -0.74
C GLU A 40 -9.61 -6.09 -0.56
N GLN A 41 -9.21 -5.04 0.15
CA GLN A 41 -9.99 -3.82 0.32
C GLN A 41 -9.96 -3.01 -0.97
N ALA A 42 -8.83 -2.99 -1.67
CA ALA A 42 -8.66 -2.28 -2.93
C ALA A 42 -9.64 -2.82 -3.99
N ILE A 43 -9.78 -4.15 -4.12
CA ILE A 43 -10.68 -4.76 -5.10
C ILE A 43 -12.17 -4.57 -4.74
N GLN A 44 -12.49 -4.39 -3.45
CA GLN A 44 -13.85 -4.06 -3.01
C GLN A 44 -14.26 -2.62 -3.34
N TYR A 45 -13.29 -1.71 -3.43
CA TYR A 45 -13.54 -0.28 -3.66
C TYR A 45 -12.76 0.30 -4.85
N PRO A 46 -12.95 -0.25 -6.08
CA PRO A 46 -12.20 0.18 -7.26
C PRO A 46 -12.43 1.66 -7.61
N ASN A 47 -13.60 2.22 -7.23
CA ASN A 47 -13.90 3.64 -7.40
C ASN A 47 -12.94 4.53 -6.60
N LEU A 48 -12.58 4.13 -5.38
CA LEU A 48 -11.62 4.88 -4.56
C LEU A 48 -10.20 4.76 -5.10
N ILE A 49 -9.82 3.59 -5.61
CA ILE A 49 -8.53 3.39 -6.30
C ILE A 49 -8.44 4.27 -7.55
N ASN A 50 -9.51 4.34 -8.34
CA ASN A 50 -9.57 5.19 -9.52
C ASN A 50 -9.47 6.68 -9.15
N ARG A 51 -10.15 7.09 -8.06
CA ARG A 51 -10.05 8.45 -7.51
C ARG A 51 -8.62 8.76 -7.05
N MET A 52 -8.04 7.82 -6.29
CA MET A 52 -6.60 7.56 -6.08
C MET A 52 -5.72 8.18 -7.16
N ARG A 53 -5.80 7.51 -8.32
CA ARG A 53 -5.03 7.75 -9.52
C ARG A 53 -5.37 9.06 -10.21
N LEU A 54 -6.67 9.39 -10.35
CA LEU A 54 -7.12 10.62 -11.03
C LEU A 54 -6.71 11.90 -10.29
N GLU A 55 -6.61 11.85 -8.95
CA GLU A 55 -6.17 12.97 -8.12
C GLU A 55 -4.63 13.04 -7.97
N GLY A 56 -3.90 12.13 -8.63
CA GLY A 56 -2.44 12.17 -8.74
C GLY A 56 -1.69 11.59 -7.55
N HIS A 57 -2.33 10.72 -6.77
CA HIS A 57 -1.72 10.00 -5.66
C HIS A 57 -1.04 8.71 -6.14
N SER A 58 -0.05 8.24 -5.39
CA SER A 58 0.57 6.93 -5.60
C SER A 58 -0.18 5.86 -4.83
N ILE A 59 -0.27 4.65 -5.39
CA ILE A 59 -0.97 3.50 -4.80
C ILE A 59 0.02 2.35 -4.77
N GLU A 60 0.29 1.83 -3.58
CA GLU A 60 1.35 0.85 -3.30
C GLU A 60 0.79 -0.27 -2.41
N LEU A 61 1.57 -1.34 -2.20
CA LEU A 61 1.03 -2.56 -1.59
C LEU A 61 1.23 -2.65 -0.07
N HIS A 62 0.17 -3.01 0.65
CA HIS A 62 0.17 -3.25 2.11
C HIS A 62 -0.30 -4.66 2.50
N SER A 63 0.14 -5.69 1.75
CA SER A 63 -0.29 -7.10 1.85
C SER A 63 -1.71 -7.38 1.30
N LEU A 64 -2.09 -8.66 1.32
CA LEU A 64 -3.39 -9.11 0.83
C LEU A 64 -4.52 -8.83 1.82
N GLU A 65 -4.29 -9.15 3.09
CA GLU A 65 -5.30 -9.21 4.16
C GLU A 65 -4.88 -8.47 5.44
N HIS A 66 -3.75 -7.77 5.44
CA HIS A 66 -3.16 -7.16 6.63
C HIS A 66 -2.90 -8.18 7.74
N ARG A 67 -2.19 -9.28 7.44
CA ARG A 67 -1.79 -10.30 8.43
C ARG A 67 -0.38 -10.10 8.97
N HIS A 68 -0.20 -10.36 10.25
CA HIS A 68 1.08 -10.11 10.92
C HIS A 68 2.14 -11.08 10.42
N ALA A 69 3.26 -10.57 9.90
CA ALA A 69 4.25 -11.38 9.19
C ALA A 69 4.84 -12.54 10.01
N TYR A 70 4.93 -12.42 11.34
CA TYR A 70 5.39 -13.51 12.22
C TYR A 70 4.45 -14.72 12.27
N LEU A 71 3.17 -14.54 11.95
CA LEU A 71 2.18 -15.61 11.89
C LEU A 71 2.12 -16.26 10.51
N CYS A 72 2.88 -15.75 9.55
CA CYS A 72 2.80 -16.14 8.16
C CYS A 72 3.83 -17.21 7.82
N SER A 73 3.36 -18.37 7.37
CA SER A 73 4.21 -19.41 6.77
C SER A 73 4.73 -18.99 5.41
N TYR A 74 5.75 -19.69 4.89
CA TYR A 74 6.22 -19.47 3.52
C TYR A 74 5.10 -19.63 2.47
N SER A 75 4.24 -20.64 2.64
CA SER A 75 3.12 -20.89 1.72
C SER A 75 2.15 -19.71 1.72
N TYR A 76 1.83 -19.19 2.92
CA TYR A 76 0.98 -18.02 3.04
C TYR A 76 1.64 -16.78 2.42
N MET A 77 2.92 -16.51 2.70
CA MET A 77 3.64 -15.39 2.07
C MET A 77 3.62 -15.48 0.54
N LYS A 78 3.80 -16.70 -0.02
CA LYS A 78 3.70 -16.90 -1.47
C LYS A 78 2.32 -16.53 -1.99
N HIS A 79 1.27 -16.97 -1.30
CA HIS A 79 -0.11 -16.67 -1.65
C HIS A 79 -0.39 -15.16 -1.55
N ASP A 80 -0.05 -14.54 -0.42
CA ASP A 80 -0.24 -13.11 -0.15
C ASP A 80 0.34 -12.25 -1.27
N PHE A 81 1.62 -12.42 -1.61
CA PHE A 81 2.26 -11.63 -2.68
C PHE A 81 1.68 -11.95 -4.06
N THR A 82 1.39 -13.22 -4.37
CA THR A 82 0.92 -13.60 -5.71
C THR A 82 -0.48 -13.04 -5.96
N GLU A 83 -1.40 -13.23 -5.01
CA GLU A 83 -2.77 -12.72 -5.15
C GLU A 83 -2.83 -11.22 -5.03
N SER A 84 -2.05 -10.61 -4.13
CA SER A 84 -1.97 -9.15 -4.02
C SER A 84 -1.58 -8.52 -5.36
N LEU A 85 -0.51 -9.01 -5.97
CA LEU A 85 -0.04 -8.47 -7.26
C LEU A 85 -1.05 -8.70 -8.38
N ARG A 86 -1.74 -9.85 -8.40
CA ARG A 86 -2.82 -10.12 -9.35
C ARG A 86 -3.96 -9.11 -9.21
N LEU A 87 -4.43 -8.87 -7.98
CA LEU A 87 -5.51 -7.91 -7.69
C LEU A 87 -5.10 -6.48 -8.01
N MET A 88 -3.87 -6.07 -7.66
CA MET A 88 -3.37 -4.74 -7.99
C MET A 88 -3.24 -4.54 -9.50
N GLN A 89 -2.83 -5.56 -10.26
CA GLN A 89 -2.82 -5.53 -11.73
C GLN A 89 -4.22 -5.41 -12.32
N GLU A 90 -5.21 -6.14 -11.76
CA GLU A 90 -6.62 -6.04 -12.16
C GLU A 90 -7.18 -4.62 -11.96
N LEU A 91 -6.70 -3.92 -10.93
CA LEU A 91 -7.02 -2.53 -10.65
C LEU A 91 -6.17 -1.51 -11.45
N HIS A 92 -5.33 -1.98 -12.36
CA HIS A 92 -4.38 -1.17 -13.13
C HIS A 92 -3.43 -0.35 -12.24
N CYS A 93 -3.01 -0.93 -11.12
CA CYS A 93 -2.03 -0.37 -10.19
C CYS A 93 -0.69 -1.10 -10.32
N GLU A 94 0.30 -0.43 -10.91
CA GLU A 94 1.67 -0.91 -10.98
C GLU A 94 2.40 -0.56 -9.68
N VAL A 95 2.33 -1.48 -8.72
CA VAL A 95 2.98 -1.30 -7.41
C VAL A 95 4.49 -1.59 -7.50
N THR A 96 5.30 -0.72 -6.90
CA THR A 96 6.76 -0.86 -6.83
C THR A 96 7.27 -0.79 -5.40
N PHE A 97 6.44 -0.34 -4.47
CA PHE A 97 6.71 -0.28 -3.05
C PHE A 97 5.79 -1.21 -2.28
N TYR A 98 6.33 -1.73 -1.19
CA TYR A 98 5.61 -2.55 -0.23
C TYR A 98 5.89 -2.01 1.17
N ARG A 99 4.82 -1.89 1.96
CA ARG A 99 4.95 -1.68 3.39
C ARG A 99 4.37 -2.89 4.12
N PRO A 100 5.11 -3.54 5.02
CA PRO A 100 4.56 -4.64 5.78
C PRO A 100 3.55 -4.13 6.82
N PRO A 101 2.42 -4.83 7.02
CA PRO A 101 1.57 -4.65 8.18
C PRO A 101 2.36 -4.59 9.48
N TRP A 102 2.05 -3.61 10.34
CA TRP A 102 2.76 -3.33 11.60
C TRP A 102 4.29 -3.08 11.49
N GLY A 103 4.84 -2.92 10.28
CA GLY A 103 6.29 -2.90 10.09
C GLY A 103 6.96 -4.27 10.29
N ALA A 104 6.17 -5.32 10.46
CA ALA A 104 6.64 -6.65 10.83
C ALA A 104 7.21 -7.40 9.61
N ARG A 105 8.36 -8.05 9.80
CA ARG A 105 9.04 -8.80 8.73
C ARG A 105 9.35 -10.20 9.22
N ASN A 106 9.27 -11.20 8.34
CA ASN A 106 9.74 -12.55 8.63
C ASN A 106 10.96 -12.90 7.76
N LEU A 107 11.48 -14.12 7.96
CA LEU A 107 12.65 -14.62 7.24
C LEU A 107 12.45 -14.66 5.71
N PHE A 108 11.20 -14.68 5.24
CA PHE A 108 10.86 -14.79 3.82
C PHE A 108 10.57 -13.43 3.16
N THR A 109 10.25 -12.39 3.93
CA THR A 109 9.85 -11.07 3.41
C THR A 109 10.84 -10.54 2.36
N LYS A 110 12.15 -10.53 2.68
CA LYS A 110 13.18 -10.05 1.73
C LYS A 110 13.23 -10.87 0.44
N SER A 111 13.04 -12.18 0.52
CA SER A 111 13.06 -13.06 -0.65
C SER A 111 11.91 -12.74 -1.60
N PHE A 112 10.70 -12.50 -1.06
CA PHE A 112 9.54 -12.17 -1.88
C PHE A 112 9.62 -10.76 -2.47
N LEU A 113 10.11 -9.79 -1.70
CA LEU A 113 10.36 -8.44 -2.20
C LEU A 113 11.33 -8.45 -3.39
N ASN A 114 12.46 -9.16 -3.27
CA ASN A 114 13.41 -9.31 -4.36
C ASN A 114 12.81 -10.01 -5.58
N LYS A 115 12.05 -11.10 -5.35
CA LYS A 115 11.41 -11.89 -6.42
C LYS A 115 10.43 -11.06 -7.25
N TYR A 116 9.70 -10.16 -6.62
CA TYR A 116 8.69 -9.33 -7.28
C TYR A 116 9.14 -7.90 -7.52
N HIS A 117 10.43 -7.60 -7.35
CA HIS A 117 11.03 -6.28 -7.57
C HIS A 117 10.37 -5.14 -6.76
N LEU A 118 9.94 -5.44 -5.55
CA LEU A 118 9.31 -4.48 -4.64
C LEU A 118 10.32 -3.90 -3.66
N ASN A 119 10.23 -2.59 -3.45
CA ASN A 119 11.04 -1.87 -2.47
C ASN A 119 10.28 -1.71 -1.16
N MET A 120 10.92 -2.09 -0.05
CA MET A 120 10.28 -1.94 1.26
C MET A 120 10.38 -0.50 1.75
N VAL A 121 9.26 0.08 2.19
CA VAL A 121 9.20 1.43 2.76
C VAL A 121 8.55 1.37 4.14
N LEU A 122 9.23 1.94 5.14
CA LEU A 122 8.70 2.13 6.49
C LEU A 122 8.37 3.62 6.68
N TRP A 123 8.38 4.08 7.92
CA TRP A 123 8.13 5.47 8.29
C TRP A 123 9.26 5.97 9.20
N ASP A 124 9.53 7.26 9.12
CA ASP A 124 10.35 7.95 10.12
C ASP A 124 9.50 8.41 11.32
N ILE A 125 8.23 8.76 11.06
CA ILE A 125 7.26 9.24 12.04
C ILE A 125 5.92 8.54 11.78
N MET A 126 5.34 7.94 12.82
CA MET A 126 3.98 7.38 12.83
C MET A 126 3.12 8.18 13.81
N VAL A 127 1.89 8.50 13.41
CA VAL A 127 0.91 9.29 14.15
C VAL A 127 -0.46 8.63 14.11
#